data_AF-A0A1I7FEK7-F1
#
_entry.id   AF-A0A1I7FEK7-F1
#
_cell.length_a   1.000
_cell.length_b   1.000
_cell.length_c   1.000
_cell.angle_alpha   90.00
_cell.angle_beta   90.00
_cell.angle_gamma   90.00
#
_symmetry.space_group_name_H-M   'P 1'
#
loop_
_entity.id
_entity.type
_entity.pdbx_description
1 polymer ?
#
loop_
_entity_poly.entity_id
_entity_poly.type
_entity_poly.pdbx_seq_one_letter_code
_entity_poly.pdbx_strand_id
1 'polypeptide(L)'
;MGYHHDNEDNDGEQDPFIEEFLREIAMDQFDPPEPEASEPEPEPAGEDENVPEPVADEAAPVAATPLSASAEAAAHRRVEAERKRVEREERRAAGLPDRRTVDTVVSAALAQVLREGNAAARIRARGSAVGLVVDGEAVLRLAIRGLTARGVAKEAASRAVAERLIGR
;
A
#
# COMPACT_ATOMS: atom_id res chain seq x y z
N MET A 1 47.77 25.16 -4.21
CA MET A 1 47.24 23.79 -4.27
C MET A 1 45.77 23.88 -4.63
N GLY A 2 45.46 23.73 -5.91
CA GLY A 2 44.08 23.65 -6.39
C GLY A 2 43.66 22.19 -6.38
N TYR A 3 42.56 21.89 -5.70
CA TYR A 3 41.91 20.59 -5.81
C TYR A 3 40.91 20.69 -6.96
N HIS A 4 41.29 20.14 -8.11
CA HIS A 4 40.34 19.73 -9.13
C HIS A 4 39.60 18.51 -8.58
N HIS A 5 38.28 18.62 -8.43
CA HIS A 5 37.42 17.45 -8.35
C HIS A 5 36.95 17.16 -9.77
N ASP A 6 37.60 16.17 -10.38
CA ASP A 6 37.09 15.47 -11.55
C ASP A 6 35.79 14.78 -11.13
N ASN A 7 34.67 15.28 -11.62
CA ASN A 7 33.36 14.62 -11.57
C ASN A 7 33.09 14.04 -12.96
N GLU A 8 33.95 13.13 -13.39
CA GLU A 8 33.67 12.18 -14.46
C GLU A 8 33.32 10.85 -13.79
N ASP A 9 32.38 10.11 -14.39
CA ASP A 9 31.90 8.77 -14.02
C ASP A 9 30.66 8.71 -13.10
N ASN A 10 29.54 9.18 -13.64
CA ASN A 10 28.27 8.45 -13.51
C ASN A 10 27.48 8.66 -14.81
N ASP A 11 28.14 8.24 -15.89
CA ASP A 11 27.57 7.66 -17.10
C ASP A 11 26.15 7.12 -16.87
N GLY A 12 25.24 7.57 -17.74
CA GLY A 12 23.80 7.29 -17.68
C GLY A 12 23.42 5.84 -17.96
N GLU A 13 24.08 4.87 -17.32
CA GLU A 13 23.57 3.52 -17.16
C GLU A 13 22.31 3.59 -16.29
N GLN A 14 21.16 3.54 -16.97
CA GLN A 14 19.89 3.24 -16.33
C GLN A 14 20.05 1.87 -15.66
N ASP A 15 19.81 1.80 -14.34
CA ASP A 15 19.90 0.57 -13.56
C ASP A 15 19.00 -0.49 -14.22
N PRO A 16 19.53 -1.62 -14.70
CA PRO A 16 18.77 -2.62 -15.47
C PRO A 16 17.59 -3.18 -14.69
N PHE A 17 17.63 -3.13 -13.35
CA PHE A 17 16.51 -3.51 -12.50
C PHE A 17 15.33 -2.53 -12.60
N ILE A 18 15.62 -1.24 -12.77
CA ILE A 18 14.58 -0.20 -12.95
C ILE A 18 13.94 -0.36 -14.34
N GLU A 19 14.73 -0.65 -15.38
CA GLU A 19 14.19 -0.89 -16.72
C GLU A 19 13.31 -2.15 -16.79
N GLU A 20 13.75 -3.26 -16.18
CA GLU A 20 12.98 -4.52 -16.16
C GLU A 20 11.65 -4.33 -15.41
N PHE A 21 11.68 -3.65 -14.27
CA PHE A 21 10.49 -3.32 -13.48
C PHE A 21 9.53 -2.36 -14.22
N LEU A 22 10.06 -1.36 -14.95
CA LEU A 22 9.25 -0.45 -15.76
C LEU A 22 8.64 -1.14 -16.99
N ARG A 23 9.33 -2.12 -17.57
CA ARG A 23 8.84 -2.90 -18.71
C ARG A 23 7.73 -3.88 -18.31
N GLU A 24 7.83 -4.49 -17.13
CA GLU A 24 6.75 -5.32 -16.55
C GLU A 24 5.47 -4.51 -16.34
N ILE A 25 5.58 -3.26 -15.84
CA ILE A 25 4.44 -2.35 -15.65
C ILE A 25 3.75 -1.99 -16.98
N ALA A 26 4.49 -1.89 -18.08
CA ALA A 26 3.95 -1.51 -19.38
C ALA A 26 3.14 -2.62 -20.07
N MET A 27 3.36 -3.89 -19.70
CA MET A 27 2.67 -5.04 -20.32
C MET A 27 1.36 -5.43 -19.62
N ASP A 28 1.13 -4.96 -18.39
CA ASP A 28 -0.03 -5.32 -17.55
C ASP A 28 -1.26 -4.39 -17.72
N GLN A 29 -1.20 -3.38 -18.60
CA GLN A 29 -2.23 -2.32 -18.68
C GLN A 29 -3.39 -2.57 -19.65
N PHE A 30 -3.53 -3.75 -20.26
CA PHE A 30 -4.68 -3.98 -21.15
C PHE A 30 -5.12 -5.44 -21.18
N ASP A 31 -5.86 -5.85 -20.15
CA ASP A 31 -6.76 -7.00 -20.26
C ASP A 31 -8.15 -6.59 -19.72
N PRO A 32 -9.12 -6.27 -20.60
CA PRO A 32 -10.48 -5.96 -20.16
C PRO A 32 -11.10 -7.24 -19.56
N PRO A 33 -11.80 -7.15 -18.41
CA PRO A 33 -12.40 -8.34 -17.80
C PRO A 33 -13.44 -8.95 -18.74
N GLU A 34 -13.27 -10.23 -19.08
CA GLU A 34 -14.26 -11.01 -19.81
C GLU A 34 -15.58 -11.08 -19.01
N PRO A 35 -16.75 -10.94 -19.64
CA PRO A 35 -18.02 -11.08 -18.94
C PRO A 35 -18.24 -12.55 -18.56
N GLU A 36 -18.25 -12.82 -17.25
CA GLU A 36 -18.52 -14.15 -16.70
C GLU A 36 -19.90 -14.66 -17.17
N ALA A 37 -19.88 -15.82 -17.83
CA ALA A 37 -21.07 -16.55 -18.24
C ALA A 37 -21.78 -17.11 -17.00
N SER A 38 -23.05 -16.73 -16.85
CA SER A 38 -23.99 -17.22 -15.84
C SER A 38 -24.16 -18.75 -15.92
N GLU A 39 -23.78 -19.45 -14.86
CA GLU A 39 -24.11 -20.87 -14.65
C GLU A 39 -25.58 -21.02 -14.20
N PRO A 40 -26.31 -22.06 -14.66
CA PRO A 40 -27.70 -22.29 -14.28
C PRO A 40 -27.82 -23.04 -12.94
N GLU A 41 -28.78 -22.60 -12.10
CA GLU A 41 -29.14 -23.22 -10.83
C GLU A 41 -29.64 -24.68 -11.01
N PRO A 42 -29.27 -25.63 -10.13
CA PRO A 42 -29.86 -26.96 -10.11
C PRO A 42 -31.16 -27.01 -9.28
N GLU A 43 -32.18 -27.67 -9.85
CA GLU A 43 -33.47 -27.96 -9.17
C GLU A 43 -33.30 -28.95 -7.99
N PRO A 44 -34.15 -28.87 -6.94
CA PRO A 44 -34.14 -29.84 -5.86
C PRO A 44 -35.02 -31.05 -6.17
N ALA A 45 -34.48 -32.25 -5.98
CA ALA A 45 -35.22 -33.50 -5.94
C ALA A 45 -34.81 -34.33 -4.72
N GLY A 46 -35.79 -34.89 -4.01
CA GLY A 46 -35.60 -36.05 -3.13
C GLY A 46 -36.13 -35.89 -1.70
N GLU A 47 -37.10 -36.74 -1.39
CA GLU A 47 -37.87 -36.87 -0.15
C GLU A 47 -37.18 -37.70 0.95
N ASP A 48 -37.66 -37.49 2.19
CA ASP A 48 -37.73 -38.38 3.35
C ASP A 48 -36.49 -39.07 3.93
N GLU A 49 -36.02 -38.55 5.08
CA GLU A 49 -35.57 -39.40 6.19
C GLU A 49 -36.10 -38.90 7.54
N ASN A 50 -36.78 -39.81 8.23
CA ASN A 50 -37.49 -39.68 9.49
C ASN A 50 -36.49 -39.57 10.66
N VAL A 51 -36.44 -38.40 11.34
CA VAL A 51 -35.62 -38.17 12.53
C VAL A 51 -36.54 -38.04 13.75
N PRO A 52 -36.31 -38.80 14.85
CA PRO A 52 -37.20 -38.80 16.01
C PRO A 52 -37.16 -37.46 16.75
N GLU A 53 -38.34 -36.97 17.13
CA GLU A 53 -38.53 -35.72 17.88
C GLU A 53 -37.67 -35.68 19.17
N PRO A 54 -36.79 -34.69 19.34
CA PRO A 54 -36.26 -34.37 20.66
C PRO A 54 -37.33 -33.60 21.43
N VAL A 55 -37.68 -34.16 22.58
CA VAL A 55 -38.54 -33.54 23.60
C VAL A 55 -38.04 -32.12 23.86
N ALA A 56 -38.93 -31.15 23.64
CA ALA A 56 -38.69 -29.74 23.91
C ALA A 56 -38.39 -29.53 25.41
N ASP A 57 -37.13 -29.23 25.73
CA ASP A 57 -36.81 -28.43 26.90
C ASP A 57 -36.65 -26.99 26.39
N GLU A 58 -37.72 -26.22 26.57
CA GLU A 58 -37.93 -24.87 26.09
C GLU A 58 -37.07 -23.89 26.90
N ALA A 59 -35.76 -23.93 26.71
CA ALA A 59 -34.92 -22.78 27.00
C ALA A 59 -35.02 -21.82 25.81
N ALA A 60 -36.01 -20.92 25.87
CA ALA A 60 -36.18 -19.83 24.92
C ALA A 60 -34.81 -19.18 24.64
N PRO A 61 -34.41 -18.95 23.37
CA PRO A 61 -33.23 -18.16 23.09
C PRO A 61 -33.52 -16.76 23.62
N VAL A 62 -32.92 -16.42 24.77
CA VAL A 62 -32.96 -15.06 25.29
C VAL A 62 -32.34 -14.20 24.21
N ALA A 63 -33.19 -13.47 23.48
CA ALA A 63 -32.77 -12.58 22.43
C ALA A 63 -31.67 -11.69 22.99
N ALA A 64 -30.44 -11.87 22.47
CA ALA A 64 -29.30 -11.09 22.89
C ALA A 64 -29.70 -9.62 22.79
N THR A 65 -29.66 -8.90 23.92
CA THR A 65 -29.98 -7.48 23.93
C THR A 65 -29.03 -6.79 22.96
N PRO A 66 -29.55 -5.98 22.00
CA PRO A 66 -28.68 -5.32 21.04
C PRO A 66 -27.65 -4.49 21.81
N LEU A 67 -26.37 -4.72 21.52
CA LEU A 67 -25.28 -4.00 22.17
C LEU A 67 -25.50 -2.51 21.95
N SER A 68 -25.32 -1.70 23.01
CA SER A 68 -25.36 -0.25 22.83
C SER A 68 -24.31 0.16 21.79
N ALA A 69 -24.58 1.19 20.98
CA ALA A 69 -23.63 1.71 19.99
C ALA A 69 -22.22 1.99 20.59
N SER A 70 -22.13 2.25 21.89
CA SER A 70 -20.86 2.42 22.60
C SER A 70 -20.06 1.12 22.78
N ALA A 71 -20.75 -0.01 23.00
CA ALA A 71 -20.15 -1.32 23.17
C ALA A 71 -19.66 -1.87 21.81
N GLU A 72 -20.42 -1.64 20.75
CA GLU A 72 -20.01 -1.96 19.37
C GLU A 72 -18.78 -1.16 18.95
N ALA A 73 -18.75 0.16 19.20
CA ALA A 73 -17.59 1.00 18.92
C ALA A 73 -16.35 0.60 19.76
N ALA A 74 -16.54 0.11 20.99
CA ALA A 74 -15.44 -0.42 21.80
C ALA A 74 -14.91 -1.76 21.27
N ALA A 75 -15.79 -2.66 20.85
CA ALA A 75 -15.41 -3.93 20.22
C ALA A 75 -14.66 -3.70 18.90
N HIS A 76 -15.17 -2.81 18.04
CA HIS A 76 -14.52 -2.45 16.78
C HIS A 76 -13.10 -1.90 16.99
N ARG A 77 -12.92 -1.01 17.99
CA ARG A 77 -11.59 -0.47 18.33
C ARG A 77 -10.59 -1.55 18.78
N ARG A 78 -11.05 -2.59 19.48
CA ARG A 78 -10.19 -3.71 19.90
C ARG A 78 -9.75 -4.53 18.69
N VAL A 79 -10.68 -4.88 17.80
CA VAL A 79 -10.40 -5.61 16.56
C VAL A 79 -9.43 -4.84 15.67
N GLU A 80 -9.64 -3.53 15.48
CA GLU A 80 -8.70 -2.69 14.73
C GLU A 80 -7.30 -2.63 15.36
N ALA A 81 -7.23 -2.56 16.69
CA ALA A 81 -5.97 -2.50 17.40
C ALA A 81 -5.17 -3.80 17.25
N GLU A 82 -5.86 -4.95 17.33
CA GLU A 82 -5.26 -6.26 17.08
C GLU A 82 -4.77 -6.40 15.64
N ARG A 83 -5.60 -6.02 14.65
CA ARG A 83 -5.19 -5.99 13.25
C ARG A 83 -3.93 -5.16 13.02
N LYS A 84 -3.87 -3.94 13.59
CA LYS A 84 -2.68 -3.08 13.50
C LYS A 84 -1.47 -3.66 14.21
N ARG A 85 -1.66 -4.47 15.28
CA ARG A 85 -0.57 -5.15 15.97
C ARG A 85 0.01 -6.26 15.09
N VAL A 86 -0.85 -7.12 14.54
CA VAL A 86 -0.47 -8.20 13.63
C VAL A 86 0.29 -7.64 12.42
N GLU A 87 -0.25 -6.61 11.78
CA GLU A 87 0.39 -5.98 10.61
C GLU A 87 1.79 -5.43 10.94
N ARG A 88 1.98 -4.86 12.13
CA ARG A 88 3.30 -4.38 12.57
C ARG A 88 4.27 -5.51 12.88
N GLU A 89 3.78 -6.61 13.44
CA GLU A 89 4.57 -7.81 13.72
C GLU A 89 5.01 -8.47 12.41
N GLU A 90 4.10 -8.60 11.44
CA GLU A 90 4.39 -9.11 10.09
C GLU A 90 5.43 -8.24 9.37
N ARG A 91 5.27 -6.91 9.38
CA ARG A 91 6.26 -6.00 8.77
C ARG A 91 7.62 -6.11 9.45
N ARG A 92 7.66 -6.24 10.78
CA ARG A 92 8.90 -6.43 11.52
C ARG A 92 9.55 -7.76 11.16
N ALA A 93 8.78 -8.83 11.03
CA ALA A 93 9.26 -10.15 10.61
C ALA A 93 9.81 -10.13 9.17
N ALA A 94 9.18 -9.35 8.29
CA ALA A 94 9.63 -9.14 6.91
C ALA A 94 10.81 -8.16 6.77
N GLY A 95 11.33 -7.60 7.88
CA GLY A 95 12.42 -6.62 7.86
C GLY A 95 12.05 -5.28 7.22
N LEU A 96 10.75 -4.98 7.10
CA LEU A 96 10.26 -3.75 6.48
C LEU A 96 10.27 -2.59 7.47
N PRO A 97 10.61 -1.36 7.03
CA PRO A 97 10.53 -0.18 7.87
C PRO A 97 9.08 0.14 8.27
N ASP A 98 8.95 0.82 9.41
CA ASP A 98 7.66 1.32 9.90
C ASP A 98 7.05 2.34 8.92
N ARG A 99 5.73 2.30 8.78
CA ARG A 99 4.98 3.13 7.82
C ARG A 99 5.24 4.62 8.01
N ARG A 100 5.30 5.11 9.26
CA ARG A 100 5.57 6.54 9.50
C ARG A 100 6.96 6.95 9.04
N THR A 101 7.93 6.05 9.14
CA THR A 101 9.29 6.29 8.66
C THR A 101 9.30 6.41 7.14
N VAL A 102 8.56 5.54 6.45
CA VAL A 102 8.37 5.58 4.99
C VAL A 102 7.65 6.87 4.58
N ASP A 103 6.53 7.23 5.22
CA ASP A 103 5.80 8.47 4.95
C ASP A 103 6.69 9.71 5.09
N THR A 104 7.53 9.72 6.13
CA THR A 104 8.44 10.83 6.40
C THR A 104 9.50 10.98 5.30
N VAL A 105 10.11 9.88 4.82
CA VAL A 105 11.08 9.98 3.71
C VAL A 105 10.41 10.37 2.41
N VAL A 106 9.22 9.84 2.12
CA VAL A 106 8.49 10.12 0.88
C VAL A 106 8.09 11.59 0.83
N SER A 107 7.58 12.13 1.94
CA SER A 107 7.23 13.54 2.06
C SER A 107 8.46 14.45 1.90
N ALA A 108 9.59 14.06 2.50
CA ALA A 108 10.84 14.81 2.39
C ALA A 108 11.41 14.79 0.95
N ALA A 109 11.35 13.62 0.30
CA ALA A 109 11.77 13.43 -1.09
C ALA A 109 10.91 14.27 -2.04
N LEU A 110 9.58 14.20 -1.90
CA LEU A 110 8.66 15.03 -2.69
C LEU A 110 8.93 16.53 -2.48
N ALA A 111 9.11 16.96 -1.23
CA ALA A 111 9.42 18.35 -0.92
C ALA A 111 10.75 18.78 -1.55
N GLN A 112 11.75 17.90 -1.63
CA GLN A 112 13.02 18.17 -2.30
C GLN A 112 12.85 18.32 -3.81
N VAL A 113 12.17 17.38 -4.47
CA VAL A 113 11.91 17.46 -5.92
C VAL A 113 11.14 18.73 -6.27
N LEU A 114 10.16 19.12 -5.45
CA LEU A 114 9.41 20.36 -5.64
C LEU A 114 10.28 21.62 -5.48
N ARG A 115 11.27 21.61 -4.57
CA ARG A 115 12.23 22.72 -4.41
C ARG A 115 13.17 22.81 -5.60
N GLU A 116 13.77 21.69 -6.01
CA GLU A 116 14.69 21.63 -7.16
C GLU A 116 13.99 22.05 -8.45
N GLY A 117 12.74 21.64 -8.65
CA GLY A 117 11.91 22.06 -9.78
C GLY A 117 11.32 23.47 -9.65
N ASN A 118 11.70 24.29 -8.67
CA ASN A 118 11.15 25.64 -8.43
C ASN A 118 9.61 25.68 -8.44
N ALA A 119 8.94 24.63 -7.95
CA ALA A 119 7.49 24.47 -8.06
C ALA A 119 6.75 25.66 -7.43
N ALA A 120 7.19 26.14 -6.27
CA ALA A 120 6.59 27.29 -5.60
C ALA A 120 6.64 28.59 -6.42
N ALA A 121 7.70 28.81 -7.21
CA ALA A 121 7.78 29.98 -8.09
C ALA A 121 6.83 29.82 -9.29
N ARG A 122 6.79 28.63 -9.90
CA ARG A 122 5.88 28.31 -11.01
C ARG A 122 4.41 28.42 -10.61
N ILE A 123 4.04 27.90 -9.43
CA ILE A 123 2.69 27.99 -8.88
C ILE A 123 2.31 29.45 -8.64
N ARG A 124 3.20 30.25 -8.03
CA ARG A 124 2.94 31.68 -7.82
C ARG A 124 2.77 32.45 -9.13
N ALA A 125 3.59 32.16 -10.13
CA ALA A 125 3.50 32.80 -11.44
C ALA A 125 2.20 32.43 -12.18
N ARG A 126 1.75 31.19 -12.07
CA ARG A 126 0.52 30.68 -12.74
C ARG A 126 -0.76 30.93 -11.93
N GLY A 127 -0.65 31.16 -10.63
CA GLY A 127 -1.79 31.22 -9.69
C GLY A 127 -2.44 29.86 -9.41
N SER A 128 -1.84 28.75 -9.86
CA SER A 128 -2.41 27.40 -9.71
C SER A 128 -1.33 26.32 -9.81
N ALA A 129 -1.56 25.19 -9.12
CA ALA A 129 -0.74 23.97 -9.21
C ALA A 129 -1.27 22.97 -10.26
N VAL A 130 -2.40 23.25 -10.91
CA VAL A 130 -2.99 22.35 -11.92
C VAL A 130 -2.01 22.15 -13.08
N GLY A 131 -1.76 20.90 -13.45
CA GLY A 131 -0.82 20.54 -14.53
C GLY A 131 0.65 20.64 -14.14
N LEU A 132 0.97 20.78 -12.84
CA LEU A 132 2.33 20.57 -12.36
C LEU A 132 2.68 19.08 -12.47
N VAL A 133 3.67 18.76 -13.29
CA VAL A 133 4.23 17.42 -13.40
C VAL A 133 5.45 17.32 -12.48
N VAL A 134 5.51 16.22 -11.73
CA VAL A 134 6.62 15.88 -10.84
C VAL A 134 7.21 14.57 -11.34
N ASP A 135 8.53 14.49 -11.38
CA ASP A 135 9.23 13.27 -11.69
C ASP A 135 9.11 12.27 -10.52
N GLY A 136 8.34 11.21 -10.74
CA GLY A 136 8.13 10.15 -9.76
C GLY A 136 9.39 9.33 -9.50
N GLU A 137 10.26 9.16 -10.50
CA GLU A 137 11.52 8.41 -10.36
C GLU A 137 12.46 9.14 -9.40
N ALA A 138 12.58 10.47 -9.54
CA ALA A 138 13.35 11.29 -8.62
C ALA A 138 12.86 11.16 -7.17
N VAL A 139 11.53 11.13 -6.96
CA VAL A 139 10.94 10.95 -5.62
C VAL A 139 11.26 9.56 -5.07
N LEU A 140 11.11 8.50 -5.87
CA LEU A 140 11.44 7.13 -5.48
C LEU A 140 12.91 7.00 -5.07
N ARG A 141 13.82 7.47 -5.91
CA ARG A 141 15.27 7.39 -5.69
C ARG A 141 15.68 8.12 -4.41
N LEU A 142 15.15 9.32 -4.17
CA LEU A 142 15.42 10.10 -2.95
C LEU A 142 14.82 9.44 -1.70
N ALA A 143 13.61 8.87 -1.78
CA ALA A 143 12.98 8.18 -0.66
C ALA A 143 13.75 6.91 -0.27
N ILE A 144 14.16 6.10 -1.25
CA ILE A 144 15.00 4.91 -1.04
C ILE A 144 16.32 5.32 -0.39
N ARG A 145 17.00 6.34 -0.94
CA ARG A 145 18.25 6.87 -0.35
C ARG A 145 18.05 7.35 1.10
N GLY A 146 16.90 7.95 1.40
CA GLY A 146 16.54 8.38 2.75
C GLY A 146 16.36 7.24 3.75
N LEU A 147 15.86 6.09 3.31
CA LEU A 147 15.73 4.88 4.14
C LEU A 147 17.06 4.15 4.30
N THR A 148 17.85 4.03 3.22
CA THR A 148 19.17 3.38 3.30
C THR A 148 20.13 4.15 4.19
N ALA A 149 20.08 5.49 4.18
CA ALA A 149 20.81 6.34 5.12
C ALA A 149 20.43 6.11 6.61
N ARG A 150 19.28 5.47 6.87
CA ARG A 150 18.80 5.09 8.21
C ARG A 150 19.08 3.62 8.55
N GLY A 151 19.86 2.93 7.73
CA GLY A 151 20.26 1.54 7.95
C GLY A 151 19.26 0.50 7.44
N VAL A 152 18.26 0.90 6.65
CA VAL A 152 17.35 -0.06 5.99
C VAL A 152 18.04 -0.64 4.75
N ALA A 153 17.99 -1.96 4.57
CA ALA A 153 18.51 -2.63 3.37
C ALA A 153 17.87 -2.06 2.08
N LYS A 154 18.62 -1.98 0.97
CA LYS A 154 18.17 -1.35 -0.28
C LYS A 154 16.89 -2.02 -0.81
N GLU A 155 16.82 -3.35 -0.73
CA GLU A 155 15.68 -4.16 -1.18
C GLU A 155 14.44 -3.88 -0.33
N ALA A 156 14.59 -3.87 0.99
CA ALA A 156 13.50 -3.57 1.92
C ALA A 156 13.02 -2.10 1.80
N ALA A 157 13.95 -1.16 1.55
CA ALA A 157 13.64 0.24 1.29
C ALA A 157 12.87 0.41 -0.03
N SER A 158 13.35 -0.23 -1.11
CA SER A 158 12.69 -0.21 -2.42
C SER A 158 11.27 -0.74 -2.33
N ARG A 159 11.11 -1.94 -1.77
CA ARG A 159 9.80 -2.57 -1.56
C ARG A 159 8.86 -1.70 -0.73
N ALA A 160 9.32 -1.19 0.42
CA ALA A 160 8.47 -0.40 1.29
C ALA A 160 8.00 0.93 0.66
N VAL A 161 8.85 1.54 -0.17
CA VAL A 161 8.48 2.77 -0.90
C VAL A 161 7.51 2.45 -2.04
N ALA A 162 7.74 1.37 -2.79
CA ALA A 162 6.84 0.91 -3.84
C ALA A 162 5.45 0.56 -3.30
N GLU A 163 5.37 -0.25 -2.23
CA GLU A 163 4.13 -0.56 -1.50
C GLU A 163 3.37 0.71 -1.12
N ARG A 164 4.10 1.75 -0.72
CA ARG A 164 3.48 2.98 -0.22
C ARG A 164 2.93 3.89 -1.30
N LEU A 165 3.64 4.01 -2.43
CA LEU A 165 3.33 4.96 -3.51
C LEU A 165 2.45 4.35 -4.60
N ILE A 166 2.58 3.04 -4.82
CA ILE A 166 1.93 2.31 -5.93
C ILE A 166 0.82 1.39 -5.40
N GLY A 167 0.87 1.01 -4.11
CA GLY A 167 -0.17 0.19 -3.49
C GLY A 167 -0.07 -1.31 -3.81
N ARG A 168 1.09 -1.79 -4.27
CA ARG A 168 1.38 -3.20 -4.54
C ARG A 168 2.37 -3.77 -3.52
#